data_AF-A0A519RTQ3-F1
#
_entry.id   AF-A0A519RTQ3-F1
#
_cell.length_a   1.000
_cell.length_b   1.000
_cell.length_c   1.000
_cell.angle_alpha   90.00
_cell.angle_beta   90.00
_cell.angle_gamma   90.00
#
_symmetry.space_group_name_H-M   'P 1'
#
loop_
_entity.id
_entity.type
_entity.pdbx_description
1 polymer ?
#
loop_
_entity_poly.entity_id
_entity_poly.type
_entity_poly.pdbx_seq_one_letter_code
_entity_poly.pdbx_strand_id
1 'polypeptide(L)'
;MPGCKPREEELQTSGGLEFSADTVKFDTVFTTLRTVTKRLWVYNRNPKGVNVDLINLDQPVASPYTLIVNGDLKQTATNLFIRGEDSLLILVRAKLPDNGQSAPNKPYVLEEKLNFTTNGNQQHVLLRSFGQNIYLHDGVTLPCNATWTNDRPHVLYNTVVVPKSCTLRIKPGTRIFAHAGAALIVQGTLLVNSPADYTPGTGVTDTVKAGNANIVRFAGDRSGEAQYATAPGQWLGILFDASSRGNVIRYAQIQNASYGALLFNPTNSAARPDVLIQNSVIRYISGASGNFAGAATQLANYNLLGITAGAGILSLSGKVTVENTLFSDCYEYAVLGYGGGEYALNYCTVGNYPATSAVRGTASLTFTNLSAIDGKTKNTGLAVSVKNSIVWGSSEDELFFENYDDYKTAVAIQNTLLRTKLYAATTDAAGKPGLAAPSLNNLINIDPKFVRATSASNSDYRLVATSPALNRNAQQVAPLLLRDLLNLPRFSNRPDLGAYQITK
;
A
#
# COMPACT_ATOMS: atom_id res chain seq x y z
N MET A 1 42.20 -26.11 -40.36
CA MET A 1 42.21 -25.64 -38.95
C MET A 1 41.93 -26.86 -38.09
N PRO A 2 42.84 -27.30 -37.20
CA PRO A 2 42.53 -28.40 -36.30
C PRO A 2 41.46 -27.91 -35.32
N GLY A 3 40.32 -28.60 -35.28
CA GLY A 3 39.24 -28.29 -34.35
C GLY A 3 39.72 -28.44 -32.91
N CYS A 4 39.27 -27.53 -32.03
CA CYS A 4 39.50 -27.63 -30.60
C CYS A 4 39.02 -29.01 -30.10
N LYS A 5 39.96 -29.87 -29.71
CA LYS A 5 39.62 -31.01 -28.86
C LYS A 5 39.15 -30.44 -27.52
N PRO A 6 37.95 -30.80 -27.02
CA PRO A 6 37.56 -30.43 -25.68
C PRO A 6 38.62 -30.98 -24.73
N ARG A 7 39.30 -30.10 -23.98
CA ARG A 7 40.17 -30.52 -22.90
C ARG A 7 39.27 -31.02 -21.79
N GLU A 8 39.42 -32.27 -21.37
CA GLU A 8 38.71 -32.79 -20.20
C GLU A 8 39.07 -31.93 -19.00
N GLU A 9 38.04 -31.54 -18.24
CA GLU A 9 38.20 -30.62 -17.14
C GLU A 9 38.85 -31.35 -15.96
N GLU A 10 40.03 -30.87 -15.57
CA GLU A 10 40.78 -31.47 -14.46
C GLU A 10 40.07 -31.19 -13.14
N LEU A 11 39.98 -32.21 -12.28
CA LEU A 11 39.40 -32.07 -10.95
C LEU A 11 40.40 -31.47 -9.96
N GLN A 12 39.91 -30.55 -9.15
CA GLN A 12 40.62 -30.02 -8.01
C GLN A 12 40.40 -30.95 -6.80
N THR A 13 41.47 -31.32 -6.09
CA THR A 13 41.42 -32.21 -4.92
C THR A 13 41.50 -31.49 -3.56
N SER A 14 41.63 -30.16 -3.57
CA SER A 14 41.69 -29.30 -2.38
C SER A 14 40.97 -27.97 -2.63
N GLY A 15 40.71 -27.17 -1.60
CA GLY A 15 39.92 -25.94 -1.71
C GLY A 15 38.43 -26.15 -1.43
N GLY A 16 37.68 -25.06 -1.40
CA GLY A 16 36.27 -25.04 -1.00
C GLY A 16 35.42 -24.18 -1.92
N LEU A 17 34.17 -24.00 -1.53
CA LEU A 17 33.18 -23.17 -2.20
C LEU A 17 33.11 -21.78 -1.56
N GLU A 18 32.75 -20.77 -2.35
CA GLU A 18 32.36 -19.45 -1.85
C GLU A 18 30.85 -19.27 -2.01
N PHE A 19 30.19 -18.64 -1.03
CA PHE A 19 28.75 -18.42 -1.06
C PHE A 19 28.43 -16.94 -1.21
N SER A 20 27.36 -16.61 -1.95
CA SER A 20 26.91 -15.21 -2.06
C SER A 20 26.41 -14.61 -0.73
N ALA A 21 26.13 -15.45 0.26
CA ALA A 21 25.71 -15.05 1.59
C ALA A 21 26.12 -16.12 2.62
N ASP A 22 26.46 -15.69 3.83
CA ASP A 22 26.65 -16.55 5.00
C ASP A 22 25.31 -16.99 5.63
N THR A 23 24.28 -16.16 5.48
CA THR A 23 22.91 -16.42 5.95
C THR A 23 21.88 -16.07 4.88
N VAL A 24 21.01 -17.01 4.54
CA VAL A 24 19.77 -16.75 3.77
C VAL A 24 18.65 -16.43 4.76
N LYS A 25 18.30 -15.15 4.85
CA LYS A 25 17.30 -14.63 5.79
C LYS A 25 15.92 -14.46 5.15
N PHE A 26 14.89 -14.93 5.85
CA PHE A 26 13.50 -14.61 5.59
C PHE A 26 12.95 -13.73 6.71
N ASP A 27 12.75 -12.44 6.39
CA ASP A 27 12.03 -11.51 7.27
C ASP A 27 10.56 -11.91 7.38
N THR A 28 9.94 -11.63 8.53
CA THR A 28 8.57 -12.02 8.95
C THR A 28 7.85 -13.01 8.02
N VAL A 29 7.95 -14.29 8.35
CA VAL A 29 7.29 -15.38 7.62
C VAL A 29 5.98 -15.71 8.30
N PHE A 30 4.87 -15.45 7.63
CA PHE A 30 3.57 -15.88 8.11
C PHE A 30 3.47 -17.40 8.08
N THR A 31 3.15 -18.00 9.22
CA THR A 31 2.99 -19.46 9.33
C THR A 31 1.93 -19.96 8.35
N THR A 32 2.08 -21.19 7.87
CA THR A 32 1.19 -21.86 6.89
C THR A 32 1.23 -21.30 5.47
N LEU A 33 1.85 -20.13 5.26
CA LEU A 33 2.10 -19.55 3.93
C LEU A 33 3.53 -19.86 3.46
N ARG A 34 3.69 -19.98 2.14
CA ARG A 34 5.00 -20.16 1.52
C ARG A 34 5.65 -18.80 1.31
N THR A 35 6.93 -18.69 1.66
CA THR A 35 7.70 -17.48 1.40
C THR A 35 7.97 -17.29 -0.10
N VAL A 36 8.44 -16.10 -0.45
CA VAL A 36 9.18 -15.92 -1.69
C VAL A 36 10.40 -16.83 -1.75
N THR A 37 10.86 -17.10 -2.96
CA THR A 37 12.08 -17.85 -3.21
C THR A 37 13.28 -16.91 -3.19
N LYS A 38 14.26 -17.16 -2.31
CA LYS A 38 15.55 -16.47 -2.26
C LYS A 38 16.59 -17.23 -3.09
N ARG A 39 17.56 -16.50 -3.64
CA ARG A 39 18.67 -17.05 -4.43
C ARG A 39 19.92 -17.14 -3.56
N LEU A 40 20.60 -18.27 -3.63
CA LEU A 40 21.92 -18.48 -3.07
C LEU A 40 22.83 -18.95 -4.21
N TRP A 41 23.83 -18.15 -4.54
CA TRP A 41 24.87 -18.56 -5.48
C TRP A 41 25.99 -19.26 -4.72
N VAL A 42 26.42 -20.38 -5.28
CA VAL A 42 27.54 -21.20 -4.78
C VAL A 42 28.61 -21.16 -5.86
N TYR A 43 29.73 -20.51 -5.57
CA TYR A 43 30.81 -20.28 -6.52
C TYR A 43 31.93 -21.28 -6.30
N ASN A 44 32.38 -21.89 -7.40
CA ASN A 44 33.68 -22.52 -7.44
C ASN A 44 34.72 -21.50 -7.92
N ARG A 45 35.41 -20.84 -6.99
CA ARG A 45 36.49 -19.90 -7.33
C ARG A 45 37.82 -20.59 -7.66
N ASN A 46 37.86 -21.93 -7.58
CA ASN A 46 39.05 -22.68 -7.97
C ASN A 46 39.19 -22.69 -9.50
N PRO A 47 40.43 -22.72 -10.03
CA PRO A 47 40.67 -22.72 -11.48
C PRO A 47 40.29 -24.04 -12.18
N LYS A 48 39.96 -25.07 -11.40
CA LYS A 48 39.65 -26.44 -11.82
C LYS A 48 38.28 -26.85 -11.29
N GLY A 49 37.66 -27.84 -11.92
CA GLY A 49 36.35 -28.33 -11.54
C GLY A 49 36.35 -28.97 -10.14
N VAL A 50 35.24 -28.87 -9.42
CA VAL A 50 35.04 -29.51 -8.11
C VAL A 50 33.82 -30.42 -8.14
N ASN A 51 33.91 -31.54 -7.42
CA ASN A 51 32.76 -32.38 -7.11
C ASN A 51 32.25 -32.07 -5.71
N VAL A 52 31.01 -31.61 -5.63
CA VAL A 52 30.29 -31.44 -4.38
C VAL A 52 29.66 -32.78 -4.02
N ASP A 53 30.25 -33.46 -3.04
CA ASP A 53 29.85 -34.80 -2.59
C ASP A 53 28.41 -34.80 -2.07
N LEU A 54 28.06 -33.78 -1.28
CA LEU A 54 26.75 -33.67 -0.63
C LEU A 54 26.33 -32.21 -0.46
N ILE A 55 25.07 -31.94 -0.79
CA ILE A 55 24.33 -30.74 -0.39
C ILE A 55 23.06 -31.22 0.32
N ASN A 56 22.86 -30.85 1.57
CA ASN A 56 21.65 -31.23 2.31
C ASN A 56 21.30 -30.25 3.43
N LEU A 57 20.05 -30.31 3.86
CA LEU A 57 19.61 -29.66 5.10
C LEU A 57 19.96 -30.53 6.32
N ASP A 58 20.03 -29.95 7.51
CA ASP A 58 20.21 -30.72 8.76
C ASP A 58 19.10 -31.77 8.95
N GLN A 59 17.86 -31.44 8.56
CA GLN A 59 16.68 -32.31 8.67
C GLN A 59 15.92 -32.37 7.34
N PRO A 60 16.46 -33.00 6.28
CA PRO A 60 15.91 -32.91 4.91
C PRO A 60 14.43 -33.31 4.76
N VAL A 61 13.94 -34.19 5.63
CA VAL A 61 12.56 -34.71 5.62
C VAL A 61 11.61 -33.80 6.40
N ALA A 62 12.05 -33.28 7.55
CA ALA A 62 11.22 -32.47 8.45
C ALA A 62 11.39 -30.96 8.23
N SER A 63 12.33 -30.56 7.37
CA SER A 63 12.67 -29.17 7.17
C SER A 63 11.48 -28.37 6.63
N PRO A 64 11.19 -27.19 7.20
CA PRO A 64 10.24 -26.25 6.63
C PRO A 64 10.83 -25.52 5.41
N TYR A 65 12.13 -25.65 5.13
CA TYR A 65 12.78 -25.13 3.94
C TYR A 65 12.65 -26.10 2.77
N THR A 66 12.58 -25.56 1.57
CA THR A 66 12.57 -26.32 0.32
C THR A 66 13.65 -25.79 -0.59
N LEU A 67 14.49 -26.69 -1.07
CA LEU A 67 15.57 -26.40 -2.00
C LEU A 67 15.21 -26.75 -3.44
N ILE A 68 15.62 -25.90 -4.37
CA ILE A 68 15.73 -26.23 -5.79
C ILE A 68 17.19 -26.04 -6.15
N VAL A 69 17.88 -27.14 -6.45
CA VAL A 69 19.32 -27.18 -6.70
C VAL A 69 19.55 -27.43 -8.18
N ASN A 70 20.12 -26.43 -8.87
CA ASN A 70 20.32 -26.45 -10.33
C ASN A 70 19.05 -26.70 -11.15
N GLY A 71 17.91 -26.21 -10.68
CA GLY A 71 16.61 -26.40 -11.34
C GLY A 71 15.81 -27.61 -10.84
N ASP A 72 16.42 -28.55 -10.12
CA ASP A 72 15.72 -29.73 -9.59
C ASP A 72 15.21 -29.49 -8.17
N LEU A 73 13.94 -29.83 -7.91
CA LEU A 73 13.36 -29.81 -6.57
C LEU A 73 13.89 -31.00 -5.75
N LYS A 74 14.96 -30.78 -4.97
CA LYS A 74 15.60 -31.82 -4.15
C LYS A 74 16.16 -31.23 -2.86
N GLN A 75 15.83 -31.86 -1.72
CA GLN A 75 16.31 -31.46 -0.38
C GLN A 75 17.72 -31.98 -0.08
N THR A 76 18.16 -32.97 -0.86
CA THR A 76 19.49 -33.55 -0.84
C THR A 76 19.96 -33.69 -2.28
N ALA A 77 21.20 -33.30 -2.56
CA ALA A 77 21.87 -33.53 -3.83
C ALA A 77 23.26 -34.11 -3.59
N THR A 78 23.67 -35.04 -4.43
CA THR A 78 24.98 -35.71 -4.33
C THR A 78 25.72 -35.63 -5.65
N ASN A 79 27.05 -35.70 -5.60
CA ASN A 79 27.94 -35.75 -6.75
C ASN A 79 27.66 -34.65 -7.80
N LEU A 80 27.51 -33.41 -7.33
CA LEU A 80 27.29 -32.26 -8.19
C LEU A 80 28.61 -31.70 -8.70
N PHE A 81 28.82 -31.72 -10.01
CA PHE A 81 30.00 -31.16 -10.65
C PHE A 81 29.81 -29.65 -10.91
N ILE A 82 30.77 -28.84 -10.47
CA ILE A 82 30.85 -27.40 -10.76
C ILE A 82 32.18 -27.14 -11.46
N ARG A 83 32.13 -26.52 -12.65
CA ARG A 83 33.33 -26.19 -13.42
C ARG A 83 34.24 -25.19 -12.71
N GLY A 84 35.50 -25.15 -13.12
CA GLY A 84 36.44 -24.13 -12.66
C GLY A 84 35.89 -22.74 -12.97
N GLU A 85 35.99 -21.84 -11.99
CA GLU A 85 35.51 -20.45 -12.08
C GLU A 85 34.00 -20.29 -12.40
N ASP A 86 33.21 -21.36 -12.21
CA ASP A 86 31.78 -21.39 -12.47
C ASP A 86 30.95 -21.37 -11.16
N SER A 87 29.63 -21.44 -11.30
CA SER A 87 28.71 -21.35 -10.18
C SER A 87 27.49 -22.26 -10.31
N LEU A 88 26.92 -22.59 -9.17
CA LEU A 88 25.67 -23.29 -9.01
C LEU A 88 24.64 -22.35 -8.38
N LEU A 89 23.42 -22.33 -8.91
CA LEU A 89 22.30 -21.63 -8.29
C LEU A 89 21.47 -22.58 -7.42
N ILE A 90 21.28 -22.18 -6.17
CA ILE A 90 20.31 -22.79 -5.26
C ILE A 90 19.20 -21.79 -4.99
N LEU A 91 17.96 -22.24 -5.14
CA LEU A 91 16.79 -21.49 -4.74
C LEU A 91 16.24 -22.04 -3.43
N VAL A 92 16.02 -21.16 -2.46
CA VAL A 92 15.53 -21.52 -1.12
C VAL A 92 14.18 -20.85 -0.89
N ARG A 93 13.20 -21.59 -0.41
CA ARG A 93 11.91 -21.06 0.08
C ARG A 93 11.52 -21.77 1.37
N ALA A 94 10.70 -21.14 2.20
CA ALA A 94 10.23 -21.73 3.45
C ALA A 94 8.70 -21.82 3.49
N LYS A 95 8.17 -22.77 4.24
CA LYS A 95 6.77 -22.82 4.69
C LYS A 95 6.79 -23.22 6.16
N LEU A 96 6.71 -22.24 7.05
CA LEU A 96 6.80 -22.52 8.47
C LEU A 96 5.49 -23.13 8.99
N PRO A 97 5.55 -24.16 9.85
CA PRO A 97 4.37 -24.72 10.50
C PRO A 97 3.76 -23.72 11.48
N ASP A 98 2.46 -23.83 11.75
CA ASP A 98 1.86 -23.15 12.90
C ASP A 98 2.42 -23.76 14.19
N ASN A 99 2.97 -22.94 15.09
CA ASN A 99 3.51 -23.39 16.37
C ASN A 99 2.49 -23.31 17.52
N GLY A 100 1.21 -23.05 17.22
CA GLY A 100 0.09 -23.10 18.14
C GLY A 100 -0.80 -21.85 18.07
N GLN A 101 -2.12 -22.05 17.93
CA GLN A 101 -3.11 -20.95 17.86
C GLN A 101 -3.38 -20.25 19.19
N SER A 102 -3.11 -20.93 20.31
CA SER A 102 -3.53 -20.50 21.66
C SER A 102 -2.48 -19.73 22.47
N ALA A 103 -1.27 -19.51 21.92
CA ALA A 103 -0.22 -18.75 22.59
C ALA A 103 -0.17 -17.31 22.06
N PRO A 104 0.09 -16.29 22.92
CA PRO A 104 0.24 -14.90 22.48
C PRO A 104 1.27 -14.82 21.36
N ASN A 105 1.05 -13.91 20.40
CA ASN A 105 1.91 -13.64 19.24
C ASN A 105 3.38 -13.44 19.65
N LYS A 106 4.11 -14.55 19.75
CA LYS A 106 5.54 -14.56 19.98
C LYS A 106 6.19 -14.92 18.64
N PRO A 107 6.84 -13.97 17.97
CA PRO A 107 7.68 -14.32 16.83
C PRO A 107 8.70 -15.36 17.31
N TYR A 108 8.86 -16.42 16.53
CA TYR A 108 9.84 -17.46 16.82
C TYR A 108 10.87 -17.50 15.70
N VAL A 109 12.08 -17.89 16.04
CA VAL A 109 13.17 -18.01 15.09
C VAL A 109 13.34 -19.47 14.74
N LEU A 110 13.35 -19.79 13.45
CA LEU A 110 13.71 -21.11 12.96
C LEU A 110 15.02 -21.01 12.18
N GLU A 111 15.99 -21.81 12.60
CA GLU A 111 17.33 -21.88 12.05
C GLU A 111 17.63 -23.30 11.59
N GLU A 112 18.23 -23.42 10.41
CA GLU A 112 18.69 -24.70 9.87
C GLU A 112 19.92 -24.48 9.00
N LYS A 113 20.87 -25.41 9.00
CA LYS A 113 22.04 -25.31 8.12
C LYS A 113 21.75 -25.99 6.80
N LEU A 114 22.14 -25.30 5.73
CA LEU A 114 22.36 -25.90 4.41
C LEU A 114 23.83 -26.29 4.34
N ASN A 115 24.10 -27.58 4.43
CA ASN A 115 25.44 -28.16 4.50
C ASN A 115 25.97 -28.51 3.11
N PHE A 116 27.27 -28.34 2.93
CA PHE A 116 28.03 -28.67 1.73
C PHE A 116 29.26 -29.49 2.12
N THR A 117 29.45 -30.63 1.46
CA THR A 117 30.68 -31.44 1.54
C THR A 117 31.36 -31.41 0.18
N THR A 118 32.61 -30.96 0.12
CA THR A 118 33.39 -30.84 -1.13
C THR A 118 34.86 -31.10 -0.82
N ASN A 119 35.49 -32.06 -1.50
CA ASN A 119 36.90 -32.40 -1.29
C ASN A 119 37.26 -32.68 0.18
N GLY A 120 36.34 -33.30 0.93
CA GLY A 120 36.48 -33.53 2.38
C GLY A 120 36.30 -32.30 3.27
N ASN A 121 36.12 -31.11 2.71
CA ASN A 121 35.79 -29.89 3.45
C ASN A 121 34.28 -29.80 3.70
N GLN A 122 33.90 -29.44 4.93
CA GLN A 122 32.52 -29.16 5.30
C GLN A 122 32.30 -27.65 5.44
N GLN A 123 31.31 -27.13 4.73
CA GLN A 123 30.88 -25.75 4.81
C GLN A 123 29.37 -25.68 4.96
N HIS A 124 28.86 -24.55 5.45
CA HIS A 124 27.42 -24.37 5.58
C HIS A 124 27.02 -22.92 5.34
N VAL A 125 25.75 -22.76 4.95
CA VAL A 125 25.04 -21.48 4.93
C VAL A 125 23.87 -21.58 5.89
N LEU A 126 23.68 -20.57 6.73
CA LEU A 126 22.58 -20.54 7.70
C LEU A 126 21.27 -20.15 7.00
N LEU A 127 20.21 -20.93 7.16
CA LEU A 127 18.85 -20.55 6.78
C LEU A 127 18.12 -20.05 8.02
N ARG A 128 17.66 -18.79 8.02
CA ARG A 128 17.05 -18.16 9.19
C ARG A 128 15.72 -17.50 8.86
N SER A 129 14.66 -17.88 9.57
CA SER A 129 13.31 -17.35 9.38
C SER A 129 12.70 -16.86 10.69
N PHE A 130 12.01 -15.73 10.66
CA PHE A 130 11.23 -15.20 11.78
C PHE A 130 9.75 -15.52 11.58
N GLY A 131 9.26 -16.59 12.20
CA GLY A 131 7.88 -17.04 12.06
C GLY A 131 6.89 -16.19 12.87
N GLN A 132 5.74 -15.90 12.27
CA GLN A 132 4.64 -15.19 12.91
C GLN A 132 3.31 -15.89 12.64
N ASN A 133 2.58 -16.24 13.69
CA ASN A 133 1.28 -16.86 13.55
C ASN A 133 0.21 -15.83 13.18
N ILE A 134 -0.77 -16.26 12.41
CA ILE A 134 -1.75 -15.39 11.75
C ILE A 134 -3.17 -15.94 11.83
N TYR A 135 -4.13 -15.05 11.64
CA TYR A 135 -5.45 -15.42 11.14
C TYR A 135 -5.45 -15.37 9.62
N LEU A 136 -5.41 -16.53 8.97
CA LEU A 136 -5.49 -16.63 7.52
C LEU A 136 -6.95 -16.58 7.06
N HIS A 137 -7.26 -15.62 6.19
CA HIS A 137 -8.55 -15.49 5.51
C HIS A 137 -8.32 -15.76 4.03
N ASP A 138 -8.56 -16.99 3.58
CA ASP A 138 -8.30 -17.42 2.21
C ASP A 138 -9.58 -17.65 1.40
N GLY A 139 -9.93 -16.70 0.52
CA GLY A 139 -11.09 -16.87 -0.35
C GLY A 139 -12.42 -17.02 0.39
N VAL A 140 -12.53 -16.43 1.59
CA VAL A 140 -13.64 -16.68 2.53
C VAL A 140 -14.68 -15.56 2.53
N THR A 141 -15.93 -15.95 2.76
CA THR A 141 -16.98 -15.04 3.23
C THR A 141 -16.99 -15.04 4.75
N LEU A 142 -16.82 -13.88 5.36
CA LEU A 142 -16.71 -13.75 6.81
C LEU A 142 -18.05 -14.05 7.51
N PRO A 143 -18.02 -14.59 8.74
CA PRO A 143 -19.22 -14.69 9.56
C PRO A 143 -19.78 -13.28 9.85
N CYS A 144 -21.10 -13.20 10.00
CA CYS A 144 -21.74 -11.93 10.32
C CYS A 144 -21.24 -11.37 11.66
N ASN A 145 -20.98 -10.06 11.71
CA ASN A 145 -20.45 -9.38 12.91
C ASN A 145 -19.05 -9.86 13.33
N ALA A 146 -18.24 -10.31 12.37
CA ALA A 146 -16.83 -10.63 12.59
C ALA A 146 -16.10 -9.45 13.26
N THR A 147 -15.26 -9.77 14.25
CA THR A 147 -14.39 -8.81 14.92
C THR A 147 -12.95 -9.24 14.75
N TRP A 148 -12.10 -8.35 14.25
CA TRP A 148 -10.65 -8.55 14.14
C TRP A 148 -9.95 -7.76 15.23
N THR A 149 -9.13 -8.45 16.01
CA THR A 149 -8.38 -7.92 17.16
C THR A 149 -6.90 -7.76 16.81
N ASN A 150 -6.09 -7.27 17.74
CA ASN A 150 -4.66 -7.02 17.52
C ASN A 150 -3.76 -8.06 18.19
N ASP A 151 -4.34 -9.14 18.71
CA ASP A 151 -3.64 -10.25 19.34
C ASP A 151 -2.74 -10.98 18.34
N ARG A 152 -3.17 -11.08 17.07
CA ARG A 152 -2.39 -11.62 15.95
C ARG A 152 -2.69 -10.88 14.63
N PRO A 153 -1.76 -10.87 13.66
CA PRO A 153 -2.05 -10.32 12.35
C PRO A 153 -3.12 -11.13 11.60
N HIS A 154 -3.94 -10.41 10.84
CA HIS A 154 -4.87 -10.98 9.88
C HIS A 154 -4.23 -10.94 8.49
N VAL A 155 -4.23 -12.06 7.78
CA VAL A 155 -3.68 -12.14 6.43
C VAL A 155 -4.77 -12.51 5.45
N LEU A 156 -4.97 -11.66 4.45
CA LEU A 156 -5.90 -11.90 3.35
C LEU A 156 -5.15 -12.61 2.23
N TYR A 157 -5.65 -13.79 1.87
CA TYR A 157 -5.22 -14.55 0.71
C TYR A 157 -6.44 -14.67 -0.21
N ASN A 158 -6.31 -14.30 -1.48
CA ASN A 158 -7.47 -14.11 -2.37
C ASN A 158 -8.50 -13.10 -1.81
N THR A 159 -9.78 -13.25 -2.19
CA THR A 159 -10.86 -12.32 -1.82
C THR A 159 -11.48 -12.69 -0.47
N VAL A 160 -11.61 -11.70 0.40
CA VAL A 160 -12.31 -11.82 1.68
C VAL A 160 -13.56 -10.95 1.64
N VAL A 161 -14.73 -11.53 1.86
CA VAL A 161 -16.02 -10.84 1.71
C VAL A 161 -16.66 -10.56 3.06
N VAL A 162 -17.03 -9.30 3.32
CA VAL A 162 -17.97 -8.90 4.36
C VAL A 162 -19.38 -8.97 3.76
N PRO A 163 -20.25 -9.90 4.18
CA PRO A 163 -21.56 -10.09 3.56
C PRO A 163 -22.45 -8.86 3.66
N LYS A 164 -23.42 -8.75 2.74
CA LYS A 164 -24.48 -7.75 2.80
C LYS A 164 -25.19 -7.80 4.16
N SER A 165 -25.51 -6.63 4.71
CA SER A 165 -26.15 -6.46 6.03
C SER A 165 -25.32 -6.95 7.23
N CYS A 166 -24.09 -7.39 7.03
CA CYS A 166 -23.18 -7.78 8.11
C CYS A 166 -22.10 -6.72 8.34
N THR A 167 -21.58 -6.67 9.57
CA THR A 167 -20.50 -5.76 9.94
C THR A 167 -19.18 -6.51 10.12
N LEU A 168 -18.09 -5.97 9.60
CA LEU A 168 -16.74 -6.30 10.03
C LEU A 168 -16.22 -5.16 10.91
N ARG A 169 -15.84 -5.49 12.15
CA ARG A 169 -15.28 -4.54 13.11
C ARG A 169 -13.79 -4.81 13.34
N ILE A 170 -12.95 -3.84 13.02
CA ILE A 170 -11.49 -3.91 13.18
C ILE A 170 -11.08 -3.01 14.34
N LYS A 171 -10.53 -3.63 15.39
CA LYS A 171 -10.19 -2.99 16.65
C LYS A 171 -8.84 -2.25 16.60
N PRO A 172 -8.53 -1.38 17.57
CA PRO A 172 -7.26 -0.66 17.64
C PRO A 172 -6.06 -1.57 17.52
N GLY A 173 -5.09 -1.14 16.71
CA GLY A 173 -3.80 -1.82 16.59
C GLY A 173 -3.76 -3.04 15.69
N THR A 174 -4.89 -3.48 15.13
CA THR A 174 -4.92 -4.64 14.24
C THR A 174 -3.97 -4.46 13.06
N ARG A 175 -3.26 -5.53 12.73
CA ARG A 175 -2.35 -5.63 11.58
C ARG A 175 -3.02 -6.50 10.53
N ILE A 176 -3.26 -5.93 9.36
CA ILE A 176 -3.85 -6.61 8.22
C ILE A 176 -2.81 -6.61 7.10
N PHE A 177 -2.45 -7.80 6.65
CA PHE A 177 -1.60 -8.00 5.50
C PHE A 177 -2.40 -8.64 4.37
N ALA A 178 -2.08 -8.30 3.14
CA ALA A 178 -2.77 -8.86 1.98
C ALA A 178 -1.75 -9.38 0.96
N HIS A 179 -2.01 -10.58 0.45
CA HIS A 179 -1.22 -11.17 -0.62
C HIS A 179 -1.46 -10.47 -1.96
N ALA A 180 -0.56 -10.68 -2.91
CA ALA A 180 -0.74 -10.24 -4.28
C ALA A 180 -2.09 -10.72 -4.86
N GLY A 181 -2.89 -9.78 -5.36
CA GLY A 181 -4.24 -10.05 -5.87
C GLY A 181 -5.34 -10.20 -4.81
N ALA A 182 -5.03 -10.17 -3.52
CA ALA A 182 -6.02 -10.22 -2.46
C ALA A 182 -6.79 -8.90 -2.32
N ALA A 183 -8.07 -8.99 -1.97
CA ALA A 183 -8.96 -7.84 -1.76
C ALA A 183 -9.87 -8.08 -0.56
N LEU A 184 -10.20 -7.00 0.16
CA LEU A 184 -11.29 -6.98 1.13
C LEU A 184 -12.53 -6.40 0.44
N ILE A 185 -13.51 -7.23 0.13
CA ILE A 185 -14.78 -6.81 -0.47
C ILE A 185 -15.81 -6.62 0.63
N VAL A 186 -16.37 -5.43 0.70
CA VAL A 186 -17.37 -5.04 1.67
C VAL A 186 -18.70 -4.89 0.93
N GLN A 187 -19.63 -5.81 1.15
CA GLN A 187 -21.04 -5.69 0.73
C GLN A 187 -21.91 -5.17 1.87
N GLY A 188 -21.48 -5.37 3.12
CA GLY A 188 -22.11 -4.84 4.33
C GLY A 188 -21.44 -3.56 4.80
N THR A 189 -20.93 -3.58 6.03
CA THR A 189 -20.33 -2.43 6.71
C THR A 189 -18.93 -2.75 7.25
N LEU A 190 -17.97 -1.86 7.02
CA LEU A 190 -16.63 -1.91 7.60
C LEU A 190 -16.47 -0.81 8.65
N LEU A 191 -16.10 -1.20 9.87
CA LEU A 191 -15.83 -0.29 10.98
C LEU A 191 -14.39 -0.45 11.47
N VAL A 192 -13.51 0.49 11.14
CA VAL A 192 -12.11 0.51 11.59
C VAL A 192 -11.93 1.64 12.59
N ASN A 193 -11.54 1.31 13.82
CA ASN A 193 -11.38 2.29 14.91
C ASN A 193 -12.59 3.25 15.02
N SER A 194 -13.79 2.67 14.92
CA SER A 194 -15.03 3.44 15.05
C SER A 194 -15.06 4.19 16.40
N PRO A 195 -15.86 5.25 16.55
CA PRO A 195 -15.94 5.97 17.83
C PRO A 195 -16.26 5.08 19.04
N ALA A 196 -16.99 3.97 18.82
CA ALA A 196 -17.29 2.99 19.87
C ALA A 196 -16.08 2.11 20.26
N ASP A 197 -15.09 1.99 19.37
CA ASP A 197 -13.91 1.12 19.56
C ASP A 197 -12.66 1.89 19.94
N TYR A 198 -12.58 3.17 19.55
CA TYR A 198 -11.40 4.00 19.75
C TYR A 198 -11.74 5.48 19.91
N THR A 199 -11.29 6.02 21.04
CA THR A 199 -11.23 7.44 21.32
C THR A 199 -9.76 7.80 21.56
N PRO A 200 -9.14 8.68 20.74
CA PRO A 200 -7.77 9.11 21.01
C PRO A 200 -7.72 9.88 22.34
N GLY A 201 -6.59 9.84 23.03
CA GLY A 201 -6.31 10.77 24.11
C GLY A 201 -6.03 12.17 23.55
N THR A 202 -5.47 13.03 24.41
CA THR A 202 -5.08 14.40 24.04
C THR A 202 -3.59 14.55 23.73
N GLY A 203 -2.81 13.48 23.86
CA GLY A 203 -1.37 13.47 23.68
C GLY A 203 -0.94 13.24 22.22
N VAL A 204 0.25 13.73 21.87
CA VAL A 204 0.87 13.56 20.53
C VAL A 204 1.28 12.11 20.21
N THR A 205 1.07 11.19 21.14
CA THR A 205 1.29 9.75 20.93
C THR A 205 0.19 9.11 20.09
N ASP A 206 -1.00 9.70 20.03
CA ASP A 206 -2.21 9.14 19.39
C ASP A 206 -2.33 9.52 17.90
N THR A 207 -1.18 9.68 17.25
CA THR A 207 -1.04 10.01 15.82
C THR A 207 -0.77 8.77 14.97
N VAL A 208 -1.06 8.85 13.67
CA VAL A 208 -0.69 7.82 12.67
C VAL A 208 0.82 7.82 12.43
N LYS A 209 1.58 7.16 13.31
CA LYS A 209 3.04 6.94 13.20
C LYS A 209 3.42 5.49 13.43
N ALA A 210 4.52 5.01 12.83
CA ALA A 210 4.94 3.61 12.83
C ALA A 210 4.86 2.91 14.20
N GLY A 211 5.33 3.57 15.27
CA GLY A 211 5.33 3.01 16.63
C GLY A 211 4.02 3.10 17.42
N ASN A 212 2.95 3.69 16.87
CA ASN A 212 1.68 3.78 17.59
C ASN A 212 0.92 2.43 17.54
N ALA A 213 0.68 1.87 18.72
CA ALA A 213 0.02 0.60 18.93
C ALA A 213 -1.48 0.60 18.62
N ASN A 214 -2.16 1.76 18.60
CA ASN A 214 -3.60 1.86 18.39
C ASN A 214 -4.00 2.01 16.92
N ILE A 215 -3.04 2.30 16.05
CA ILE A 215 -3.29 2.51 14.62
C ILE A 215 -3.51 1.17 13.93
N VAL A 216 -4.60 1.07 13.18
CA VAL A 216 -4.86 -0.08 12.31
C VAL A 216 -4.05 0.05 11.03
N ARG A 217 -3.42 -1.04 10.57
CA ARG A 217 -2.53 -1.02 9.40
C ARG A 217 -2.92 -2.04 8.37
N PHE A 218 -3.10 -1.59 7.13
CA PHE A 218 -3.29 -2.40 5.94
C PHE A 218 -2.05 -2.26 5.05
N ALA A 219 -1.41 -3.37 4.71
CA ALA A 219 -0.23 -3.39 3.86
C ALA A 219 -0.12 -4.68 3.05
N GLY A 220 0.76 -4.70 2.04
CA GLY A 220 1.15 -5.95 1.37
C GLY A 220 1.87 -6.88 2.34
N ASP A 221 1.67 -8.19 2.19
CA ASP A 221 2.30 -9.23 3.02
C ASP A 221 3.84 -9.27 2.90
N ARG A 222 4.40 -8.65 1.86
CA ARG A 222 5.84 -8.48 1.66
C ARG A 222 6.42 -7.19 2.21
N SER A 223 5.59 -6.30 2.76
CA SER A 223 6.03 -4.98 3.26
C SER A 223 7.03 -5.04 4.44
N GLY A 224 7.20 -6.20 5.08
CA GLY A 224 8.23 -6.44 6.09
C GLY A 224 9.66 -6.54 5.51
N GLU A 225 9.80 -6.87 4.22
CA GLU A 225 11.10 -6.86 3.53
C GLU A 225 11.45 -5.42 3.15
N ALA A 226 12.65 -4.93 3.50
CA ALA A 226 13.05 -3.54 3.31
C ALA A 226 12.83 -3.00 1.88
N GLN A 227 13.12 -3.83 0.87
CA GLN A 227 12.95 -3.51 -0.55
C GLN A 227 11.49 -3.41 -1.03
N TYR A 228 10.53 -3.95 -0.27
CA TYR A 228 9.11 -3.91 -0.57
C TYR A 228 8.32 -3.04 0.42
N ALA A 229 8.94 -2.46 1.45
CA ALA A 229 8.24 -1.64 2.44
C ALA A 229 7.46 -0.47 1.80
N THR A 230 8.00 0.14 0.73
CA THR A 230 7.39 1.26 0.01
C THR A 230 6.91 0.90 -1.39
N ALA A 231 7.03 -0.36 -1.81
CA ALA A 231 6.61 -0.79 -3.14
C ALA A 231 5.09 -0.69 -3.28
N PRO A 232 4.53 0.05 -4.24
CA PRO A 232 3.09 0.20 -4.39
C PRO A 232 2.45 -1.02 -5.08
N GLY A 233 1.12 -1.14 -5.03
CA GLY A 233 0.36 -2.17 -5.77
C GLY A 233 0.67 -3.64 -5.42
N GLN A 234 1.06 -3.94 -4.18
CA GLN A 234 1.28 -5.29 -3.69
C GLN A 234 0.00 -6.09 -3.43
N TRP A 235 -1.15 -5.44 -3.33
CA TRP A 235 -2.47 -6.05 -3.15
C TRP A 235 -3.53 -5.14 -3.77
N LEU A 236 -4.75 -5.65 -3.97
CA LEU A 236 -5.77 -4.89 -4.69
C LEU A 236 -6.26 -3.68 -3.88
N GLY A 237 -6.81 -3.90 -2.69
CA GLY A 237 -7.36 -2.84 -1.87
C GLY A 237 -8.63 -3.22 -1.11
N ILE A 238 -9.28 -2.22 -0.55
CA ILE A 238 -10.59 -2.33 0.09
C ILE A 238 -11.65 -1.91 -0.94
N LEU A 239 -12.58 -2.79 -1.27
CA LEU A 239 -13.67 -2.53 -2.21
C LEU A 239 -14.99 -2.43 -1.45
N PHE A 240 -15.71 -1.34 -1.64
CA PHE A 240 -17.08 -1.13 -1.19
C PHE A 240 -18.03 -1.34 -2.37
N ASP A 241 -18.76 -2.44 -2.35
CA ASP A 241 -19.74 -2.77 -3.40
C ASP A 241 -20.94 -1.81 -3.35
N ALA A 242 -21.72 -1.73 -4.43
CA ALA A 242 -22.91 -0.89 -4.53
C ALA A 242 -23.93 -1.12 -3.39
N SER A 243 -23.90 -2.29 -2.74
CA SER A 243 -24.72 -2.61 -1.56
C SER A 243 -24.19 -2.09 -0.21
N SER A 244 -22.92 -1.68 -0.13
CA SER A 244 -22.22 -1.36 1.12
C SER A 244 -22.57 -0.01 1.70
N ARG A 245 -22.81 0.07 3.02
CA ARG A 245 -23.26 1.31 3.69
C ARG A 245 -22.63 1.51 5.07
N GLY A 246 -22.52 2.77 5.47
CA GLY A 246 -22.17 3.18 6.84
C GLY A 246 -20.71 2.90 7.20
N ASN A 247 -19.81 2.95 6.21
CA ASN A 247 -18.42 2.53 6.39
C ASN A 247 -17.60 3.63 7.04
N VAL A 248 -16.75 3.24 8.00
CA VAL A 248 -15.92 4.16 8.78
C VAL A 248 -14.50 3.62 8.86
N ILE A 249 -13.53 4.43 8.44
CA ILE A 249 -12.10 4.15 8.59
C ILE A 249 -11.45 5.31 9.34
N ARG A 250 -11.04 5.07 10.59
CA ARG A 250 -10.40 6.08 11.43
C ARG A 250 -9.02 5.64 11.88
N TYR A 251 -8.10 6.57 12.10
CA TYR A 251 -6.78 6.27 12.70
C TYR A 251 -6.10 5.05 12.08
N ALA A 252 -6.12 5.01 10.75
CA ALA A 252 -5.63 3.90 9.97
C ALA A 252 -4.51 4.34 9.05
N GLN A 253 -3.67 3.37 8.68
CA GLN A 253 -2.69 3.51 7.62
C GLN A 253 -2.99 2.45 6.56
N ILE A 254 -3.28 2.88 5.35
CA ILE A 254 -3.50 2.02 4.19
C ILE A 254 -2.35 2.25 3.22
N GLN A 255 -1.63 1.18 2.86
CA GLN A 255 -0.49 1.31 1.98
C GLN A 255 -0.24 0.12 1.07
N ASN A 256 0.62 0.34 0.08
CA ASN A 256 1.09 -0.67 -0.87
C ASN A 256 -0.06 -1.30 -1.69
N ALA A 257 -1.20 -0.64 -1.85
CA ALA A 257 -2.35 -1.17 -2.58
C ALA A 257 -2.39 -0.67 -4.02
N SER A 258 -3.22 -1.27 -4.87
CA SER A 258 -3.62 -0.70 -6.16
C SER A 258 -4.64 0.41 -5.97
N TYR A 259 -5.59 0.20 -5.06
CA TYR A 259 -6.49 1.23 -4.57
C TYR A 259 -6.57 1.18 -3.04
N GLY A 260 -6.48 2.33 -2.38
CA GLY A 260 -6.66 2.37 -0.92
C GLY A 260 -8.10 2.03 -0.54
N ALA A 261 -9.05 2.69 -1.22
CA ALA A 261 -10.47 2.37 -1.19
C ALA A 261 -11.06 2.48 -2.60
N LEU A 262 -11.85 1.49 -3.01
CA LEU A 262 -12.62 1.47 -4.25
C LEU A 262 -14.11 1.46 -3.91
N LEU A 263 -14.85 2.49 -4.31
CA LEU A 263 -16.31 2.51 -4.23
C LEU A 263 -16.89 2.13 -5.59
N PHE A 264 -17.60 1.01 -5.66
CA PHE A 264 -18.03 0.42 -6.93
C PHE A 264 -19.54 0.60 -7.17
N ASN A 265 -19.91 1.57 -8.02
CA ASN A 265 -21.26 1.79 -8.53
C ASN A 265 -21.20 2.34 -9.98
N PRO A 266 -20.69 1.54 -10.94
CA PRO A 266 -20.27 2.03 -12.26
C PRO A 266 -21.43 2.53 -13.14
N THR A 267 -22.66 2.05 -12.91
CA THR A 267 -23.85 2.47 -13.65
C THR A 267 -24.52 3.70 -13.05
N ASN A 268 -24.13 4.14 -11.84
CA ASN A 268 -24.82 5.17 -11.06
C ASN A 268 -26.35 4.97 -10.96
N SER A 269 -26.81 3.72 -11.03
CA SER A 269 -28.25 3.37 -11.03
C SER A 269 -28.75 2.84 -9.68
N ALA A 270 -27.83 2.50 -8.78
CA ALA A 270 -28.12 2.11 -7.40
C ALA A 270 -27.81 3.26 -6.43
N ALA A 271 -28.32 3.14 -5.20
CA ALA A 271 -27.89 4.00 -4.11
C ALA A 271 -26.36 3.91 -3.93
N ARG A 272 -25.74 5.05 -3.62
CA ARG A 272 -24.28 5.20 -3.59
C ARG A 272 -23.69 4.41 -2.41
N PRO A 273 -22.65 3.59 -2.60
CA PRO A 273 -21.83 3.15 -1.49
C PRO A 273 -21.15 4.36 -0.84
N ASP A 274 -20.91 4.28 0.46
CA ASP A 274 -20.32 5.38 1.23
C ASP A 274 -19.09 4.96 2.02
N VAL A 275 -18.18 5.91 2.26
CA VAL A 275 -17.11 5.75 3.25
C VAL A 275 -16.74 7.08 3.88
N LEU A 276 -16.61 7.09 5.21
CA LEU A 276 -15.93 8.14 5.97
C LEU A 276 -14.51 7.70 6.31
N ILE A 277 -13.51 8.42 5.81
CA ILE A 277 -12.09 8.23 6.16
C ILE A 277 -11.63 9.44 6.97
N GLN A 278 -11.17 9.22 8.19
CA GLN A 278 -10.81 10.31 9.10
C GLN A 278 -9.49 10.03 9.82
N ASN A 279 -8.65 11.04 10.01
CA ASN A 279 -7.40 10.94 10.78
C ASN A 279 -6.51 9.78 10.33
N SER A 280 -6.37 9.59 9.01
CA SER A 280 -5.72 8.42 8.43
C SER A 280 -4.59 8.82 7.49
N VAL A 281 -3.81 7.82 7.04
CA VAL A 281 -2.80 8.00 6.00
C VAL A 281 -3.00 6.96 4.91
N ILE A 282 -3.06 7.41 3.66
CA ILE A 282 -3.11 6.55 2.47
C ILE A 282 -1.86 6.82 1.64
N ARG A 283 -1.02 5.80 1.41
CA ARG A 283 0.27 6.01 0.76
C ARG A 283 0.79 4.84 -0.07
N TYR A 284 1.73 5.12 -0.97
CA TYR A 284 2.35 4.09 -1.82
C TYR A 284 1.29 3.30 -2.60
N ILE A 285 0.47 4.03 -3.35
CA ILE A 285 -0.63 3.46 -4.13
C ILE A 285 -0.28 3.51 -5.61
N SER A 286 -0.48 2.40 -6.32
CA SER A 286 -0.25 2.31 -7.77
C SER A 286 -1.02 1.16 -8.42
N GLY A 287 -1.73 1.45 -9.49
CA GLY A 287 -2.47 0.48 -10.31
C GLY A 287 -1.60 -0.14 -11.40
N ALA A 288 -0.45 0.47 -11.72
CA ALA A 288 0.51 0.00 -12.71
C ALA A 288 1.06 -1.42 -12.45
N SER A 289 0.85 -1.97 -11.26
CA SER A 289 1.18 -3.37 -10.91
C SER A 289 0.18 -4.40 -11.45
N GLY A 290 -0.85 -3.96 -12.20
CA GLY A 290 -2.08 -4.68 -12.55
C GLY A 290 -2.01 -5.96 -13.40
N ASN A 291 -0.89 -6.67 -13.49
CA ASN A 291 -0.80 -7.98 -14.14
C ASN A 291 -0.57 -9.12 -13.14
N PHE A 292 -1.25 -9.11 -11.99
CA PHE A 292 -1.36 -10.33 -11.18
C PHE A 292 -2.43 -11.23 -11.81
N ALA A 293 -2.07 -12.45 -12.19
CA ALA A 293 -2.99 -13.40 -12.83
C ALA A 293 -4.28 -13.68 -12.01
N GLY A 294 -4.27 -13.47 -10.68
CA GLY A 294 -5.46 -13.56 -9.82
C GLY A 294 -6.28 -12.26 -9.67
N ALA A 295 -5.73 -11.10 -10.01
CA ALA A 295 -6.47 -9.84 -10.04
C ALA A 295 -7.43 -9.78 -11.24
N ALA A 296 -7.02 -10.34 -12.37
CA ALA A 296 -7.83 -10.37 -13.60
C ALA A 296 -9.15 -11.13 -13.42
N THR A 297 -9.16 -12.25 -12.69
CA THR A 297 -10.38 -13.06 -12.46
C THR A 297 -11.35 -12.41 -11.47
N GLN A 298 -10.85 -11.68 -10.47
CA GLN A 298 -11.71 -11.00 -9.49
C GLN A 298 -12.25 -9.66 -10.02
N LEU A 299 -11.44 -8.89 -10.78
CA LEU A 299 -11.88 -7.68 -11.46
C LEU A 299 -12.78 -7.97 -12.68
N ALA A 300 -12.68 -9.16 -13.28
CA ALA A 300 -13.58 -9.61 -14.34
C ALA A 300 -15.03 -9.77 -13.86
N ASN A 301 -15.25 -10.21 -12.61
CA ASN A 301 -16.60 -10.27 -12.01
C ASN A 301 -17.21 -8.87 -11.81
N TYR A 302 -16.37 -7.84 -11.67
CA TYR A 302 -16.78 -6.44 -11.54
C TYR A 302 -16.76 -5.69 -12.89
N ASN A 303 -16.47 -6.37 -14.00
CA ASN A 303 -16.43 -5.81 -15.35
C ASN A 303 -15.75 -4.43 -15.42
N LEU A 304 -14.64 -4.25 -14.68
CA LEU A 304 -13.87 -3.00 -14.59
C LEU A 304 -13.04 -2.74 -15.87
N LEU A 305 -13.55 -3.16 -17.02
CA LEU A 305 -12.88 -3.11 -18.32
C LEU A 305 -12.35 -1.70 -18.59
N GLY A 306 -11.05 -1.50 -18.40
CA GLY A 306 -10.33 -0.28 -18.76
C GLY A 306 -9.89 0.62 -17.60
N ILE A 307 -10.35 0.44 -16.36
CA ILE A 307 -9.82 1.22 -15.23
C ILE A 307 -8.64 0.46 -14.61
N THR A 308 -7.47 0.66 -15.19
CA THR A 308 -6.17 0.18 -14.67
C THR A 308 -5.49 1.20 -13.76
N ALA A 309 -6.15 2.34 -13.50
CA ALA A 309 -5.63 3.44 -12.71
C ALA A 309 -5.55 3.09 -11.22
N GLY A 310 -4.39 3.33 -10.61
CA GLY A 310 -4.25 3.33 -9.15
C GLY A 310 -4.77 4.60 -8.52
N ALA A 311 -5.43 4.49 -7.38
CA ALA A 311 -5.83 5.68 -6.64
C ALA A 311 -5.90 5.44 -5.13
N GLY A 312 -5.46 6.41 -4.32
CA GLY A 312 -5.71 6.38 -2.89
C GLY A 312 -7.19 6.13 -2.57
N ILE A 313 -8.07 6.84 -3.27
CA ILE A 313 -9.50 6.54 -3.37
C ILE A 313 -9.90 6.54 -4.83
N LEU A 314 -10.43 5.42 -5.32
CA LEU A 314 -11.11 5.31 -6.59
C LEU A 314 -12.61 5.21 -6.32
N SER A 315 -13.43 6.01 -6.97
CA SER A 315 -14.88 5.93 -6.81
C SER A 315 -15.57 5.96 -8.15
N LEU A 316 -16.43 4.98 -8.38
CA LEU A 316 -17.36 4.95 -9.49
C LEU A 316 -18.72 5.29 -8.89
N SER A 317 -19.10 6.57 -8.92
CA SER A 317 -20.39 7.06 -8.42
C SER A 317 -20.69 6.75 -6.93
N GLY A 318 -19.69 6.84 -6.05
CA GLY A 318 -19.83 6.66 -4.60
C GLY A 318 -20.02 7.97 -3.83
N LYS A 319 -20.11 7.85 -2.50
CA LYS A 319 -20.10 8.98 -1.55
C LYS A 319 -18.87 8.88 -0.65
N VAL A 320 -17.93 9.78 -0.83
CA VAL A 320 -16.64 9.78 -0.15
C VAL A 320 -16.52 11.02 0.73
N THR A 321 -16.40 10.80 2.03
CA THR A 321 -16.04 11.86 2.99
C THR A 321 -14.65 11.57 3.54
N VAL A 322 -13.72 12.51 3.37
CA VAL A 322 -12.37 12.42 3.88
C VAL A 322 -12.06 13.62 4.75
N GLU A 323 -11.62 13.37 5.97
CA GLU A 323 -11.30 14.41 6.93
C GLU A 323 -9.92 14.19 7.52
N ASN A 324 -9.11 15.24 7.58
CA ASN A 324 -7.83 15.26 8.27
C ASN A 324 -6.93 14.04 7.93
N THR A 325 -6.78 13.78 6.63
CA THR A 325 -6.08 12.60 6.10
C THR A 325 -4.95 13.03 5.20
N LEU A 326 -3.83 12.32 5.29
CA LEU A 326 -2.70 12.48 4.39
C LEU A 326 -2.81 11.47 3.24
N PHE A 327 -2.78 11.98 2.02
CA PHE A 327 -2.46 11.21 0.82
C PHE A 327 -1.02 11.50 0.43
N SER A 328 -0.20 10.47 0.31
CA SER A 328 1.19 10.66 -0.08
C SER A 328 1.70 9.59 -1.01
N ASP A 329 2.55 9.99 -1.94
CA ASP A 329 3.28 9.06 -2.81
C ASP A 329 2.32 8.08 -3.53
N CYS A 330 1.16 8.60 -3.96
CA CYS A 330 0.28 7.93 -4.92
C CYS A 330 0.82 8.19 -6.33
N TYR A 331 1.05 7.12 -7.09
CA TYR A 331 1.77 7.20 -8.36
C TYR A 331 0.90 7.78 -9.48
N GLU A 332 -0.41 7.56 -9.44
CA GLU A 332 -1.37 8.18 -10.34
C GLU A 332 -2.24 9.20 -9.57
N TYR A 333 -3.29 8.75 -8.88
CA TYR A 333 -4.28 9.62 -8.24
C TYR A 333 -4.26 9.51 -6.71
N ALA A 334 -4.42 10.62 -6.00
CA ALA A 334 -4.84 10.59 -4.60
C ALA A 334 -6.34 10.26 -4.53
N VAL A 335 -7.16 10.94 -5.33
CA VAL A 335 -8.59 10.67 -5.48
C VAL A 335 -8.98 10.74 -6.95
N LEU A 336 -9.66 9.70 -7.42
CA LEU A 336 -10.22 9.61 -8.76
C LEU A 336 -11.72 9.31 -8.66
N GLY A 337 -12.55 10.23 -9.16
CA GLY A 337 -14.00 10.07 -9.25
C GLY A 337 -14.48 9.94 -10.68
N TYR A 338 -15.15 8.83 -10.99
CA TYR A 338 -15.79 8.53 -12.28
C TYR A 338 -17.30 8.39 -12.14
N GLY A 339 -18.03 8.70 -13.21
CA GLY A 339 -19.46 8.40 -13.34
C GLY A 339 -20.37 9.17 -12.38
N GLY A 340 -19.88 10.24 -11.74
CA GLY A 340 -20.61 11.01 -10.74
C GLY A 340 -20.11 10.76 -9.31
N GLY A 341 -20.99 10.97 -8.32
CA GLY A 341 -20.69 10.77 -6.90
C GLY A 341 -20.55 12.05 -6.09
N GLU A 342 -20.39 11.91 -4.79
CA GLU A 342 -20.18 12.99 -3.83
C GLU A 342 -18.80 12.86 -3.19
N TYR A 343 -18.01 13.92 -3.25
CA TYR A 343 -16.64 13.93 -2.72
C TYR A 343 -16.46 15.13 -1.80
N ALA A 344 -16.21 14.88 -0.53
CA ALA A 344 -15.95 15.92 0.47
C ALA A 344 -14.59 15.68 1.13
N LEU A 345 -13.60 16.51 0.80
CA LEU A 345 -12.27 16.49 1.41
C LEU A 345 -12.12 17.73 2.29
N ASN A 346 -11.81 17.54 3.57
CA ASN A 346 -11.60 18.64 4.51
C ASN A 346 -10.37 18.42 5.38
N TYR A 347 -9.53 19.44 5.53
CA TYR A 347 -8.24 19.33 6.23
C TYR A 347 -7.34 18.21 5.69
N CYS A 348 -7.44 17.88 4.41
CA CYS A 348 -6.59 16.86 3.81
C CYS A 348 -5.28 17.47 3.33
N THR A 349 -4.18 16.73 3.46
CA THR A 349 -2.93 17.06 2.76
C THR A 349 -2.72 16.01 1.68
N VAL A 350 -2.56 16.45 0.44
CA VAL A 350 -2.04 15.65 -0.66
C VAL A 350 -0.62 16.10 -0.93
N GLY A 351 0.32 15.16 -0.80
CA GLY A 351 1.74 15.34 -1.09
C GLY A 351 2.21 14.20 -2.00
N ASN A 352 1.99 14.34 -3.30
CA ASN A 352 2.30 13.27 -4.27
C ASN A 352 3.65 13.51 -4.94
N TYR A 353 4.69 12.96 -4.31
CA TYR A 353 6.06 12.93 -4.80
C TYR A 353 6.60 11.50 -4.82
N PRO A 354 6.09 10.64 -5.72
CA PRO A 354 6.58 9.27 -5.83
C PRO A 354 8.09 9.25 -6.12
N ALA A 355 8.73 8.11 -5.89
CA ALA A 355 10.18 7.95 -6.01
C ALA A 355 10.72 8.54 -7.33
N THR A 356 11.95 9.07 -7.31
CA THR A 356 12.54 9.89 -8.38
C THR A 356 12.62 9.23 -9.75
N SER A 357 12.48 7.92 -9.86
CA SER A 357 12.41 7.18 -11.13
C SER A 357 10.99 7.09 -11.71
N ALA A 358 9.96 7.51 -10.99
CA ALA A 358 8.57 7.47 -11.40
C ALA A 358 8.11 8.85 -11.90
N VAL A 359 7.62 8.91 -13.14
CA VAL A 359 7.04 10.12 -13.72
C VAL A 359 5.52 10.08 -13.51
N ARG A 360 4.97 11.07 -12.82
CA ARG A 360 3.51 11.26 -12.72
C ARG A 360 3.00 11.92 -13.98
N GLY A 361 1.99 11.32 -14.61
CA GLY A 361 1.29 11.86 -15.78
C GLY A 361 -0.12 12.40 -15.48
N THR A 362 -0.55 12.36 -14.23
CA THR A 362 -1.93 12.64 -13.82
C THR A 362 -1.98 13.69 -12.71
N ALA A 363 -3.07 14.46 -12.66
CA ALA A 363 -3.40 15.28 -11.49
C ALA A 363 -3.67 14.39 -10.27
N SER A 364 -3.40 14.89 -9.06
CA SER A 364 -3.70 14.14 -7.83
C SER A 364 -5.19 13.96 -7.59
N LEU A 365 -5.99 14.98 -7.89
CA LEU A 365 -7.44 14.96 -7.76
C LEU A 365 -8.05 15.07 -9.15
N THR A 366 -8.80 14.05 -9.57
CA THR A 366 -9.45 14.04 -10.87
C THR A 366 -10.90 13.62 -10.73
N PHE A 367 -11.80 14.38 -11.35
CA PHE A 367 -13.24 14.10 -11.32
C PHE A 367 -13.85 14.23 -12.71
N THR A 368 -14.68 13.25 -13.06
CA THR A 368 -15.44 13.23 -14.32
C THR A 368 -16.83 12.66 -14.08
N ASN A 369 -17.80 13.18 -14.83
CA ASN A 369 -19.16 12.63 -14.87
C ASN A 369 -19.32 11.54 -15.93
N LEU A 370 -18.27 11.22 -16.69
CA LEU A 370 -18.30 10.13 -17.66
C LEU A 370 -18.36 8.78 -16.95
N SER A 371 -19.23 7.92 -17.43
CA SER A 371 -19.40 6.55 -16.96
C SER A 371 -18.09 5.78 -17.11
N ALA A 372 -17.75 5.07 -16.05
CA ALA A 372 -16.62 4.15 -16.00
C ALA A 372 -16.74 2.96 -16.99
N ILE A 373 -17.95 2.69 -17.49
CA ILE A 373 -18.24 1.52 -18.33
C ILE A 373 -17.90 1.77 -19.79
N ASP A 374 -18.25 2.95 -20.31
CA ASP A 374 -18.14 3.28 -21.73
C ASP A 374 -17.27 4.51 -22.03
N GLY A 375 -16.87 5.26 -21.00
CA GLY A 375 -16.12 6.51 -21.13
C GLY A 375 -16.86 7.61 -21.89
N LYS A 376 -18.19 7.50 -22.05
CA LYS A 376 -19.01 8.34 -22.94
C LYS A 376 -20.29 8.84 -22.29
N THR A 377 -21.00 7.96 -21.58
CA THR A 377 -22.28 8.31 -20.95
C THR A 377 -22.04 9.29 -19.80
N LYS A 378 -22.70 10.45 -19.84
CA LYS A 378 -22.63 11.46 -18.77
C LYS A 378 -23.66 11.18 -17.69
N ASN A 379 -23.17 10.77 -16.53
CA ASN A 379 -23.99 10.57 -15.34
C ASN A 379 -24.23 11.91 -14.60
N THR A 380 -25.33 12.01 -13.85
CA THR A 380 -25.65 13.21 -13.07
C THR A 380 -25.24 13.07 -11.60
N GLY A 381 -25.27 14.21 -10.89
CA GLY A 381 -25.05 14.25 -9.44
C GLY A 381 -23.59 14.14 -9.00
N LEU A 382 -22.65 14.59 -9.84
CA LEU A 382 -21.27 14.82 -9.42
C LEU A 382 -21.22 16.07 -8.53
N ALA A 383 -20.72 15.92 -7.30
CA ALA A 383 -20.51 17.02 -6.37
C ALA A 383 -19.13 16.90 -5.73
N VAL A 384 -18.36 17.98 -5.72
CA VAL A 384 -16.97 18.00 -5.24
C VAL A 384 -16.77 19.18 -4.30
N SER A 385 -16.36 18.92 -3.07
CA SER A 385 -16.00 19.92 -2.07
C SER A 385 -14.60 19.65 -1.54
N VAL A 386 -13.67 20.58 -1.76
CA VAL A 386 -12.33 20.54 -1.17
C VAL A 386 -12.15 21.80 -0.32
N LYS A 387 -12.02 21.63 0.99
CA LYS A 387 -11.96 22.73 1.95
C LYS A 387 -10.78 22.59 2.91
N ASN A 388 -10.21 23.71 3.30
CA ASN A 388 -9.15 23.80 4.31
C ASN A 388 -7.97 22.84 4.06
N SER A 389 -7.70 22.52 2.79
CA SER A 389 -6.82 21.42 2.40
C SER A 389 -5.56 21.93 1.71
N ILE A 390 -4.57 21.05 1.56
CA ILE A 390 -3.38 21.27 0.75
C ILE A 390 -3.38 20.23 -0.35
N VAL A 391 -3.34 20.66 -1.60
CA VAL A 391 -3.28 19.79 -2.78
C VAL A 391 -2.03 20.14 -3.57
N TRP A 392 -0.99 19.33 -3.38
CA TRP A 392 0.34 19.63 -3.88
C TRP A 392 1.11 18.35 -4.25
N GLY A 393 2.06 18.45 -5.17
CA GLY A 393 2.82 17.31 -5.66
C GLY A 393 3.74 17.69 -6.80
N SER A 394 4.21 16.69 -7.55
CA SER A 394 5.15 16.89 -8.65
C SER A 394 4.54 17.43 -9.96
N SER A 395 3.21 17.39 -10.14
CA SER A 395 2.53 17.86 -11.36
C SER A 395 2.36 19.39 -11.36
N GLU A 396 2.29 20.01 -12.56
CA GLU A 396 1.96 21.44 -12.71
C GLU A 396 0.48 21.71 -12.33
N ASP A 397 -0.40 20.76 -12.63
CA ASP A 397 -1.81 20.77 -12.27
C ASP A 397 -2.15 19.53 -11.43
N GLU A 398 -2.50 19.76 -10.16
CA GLU A 398 -2.84 18.68 -9.20
C GLU A 398 -4.35 18.49 -9.02
N LEU A 399 -5.16 19.29 -9.71
CA LEU A 399 -6.61 19.18 -9.78
C LEU A 399 -7.04 19.20 -11.26
N PHE A 400 -7.92 18.27 -11.63
CA PHE A 400 -8.50 18.21 -12.98
C PHE A 400 -9.99 17.87 -12.93
N PHE A 401 -10.77 18.65 -13.67
CA PHE A 401 -12.19 18.43 -13.90
C PHE A 401 -12.43 18.17 -15.38
N GLU A 402 -13.01 17.02 -15.69
CA GLU A 402 -13.49 16.73 -17.04
C GLU A 402 -14.99 17.03 -17.11
N ASN A 403 -15.42 17.72 -18.17
CA ASN A 403 -16.82 18.18 -18.34
C ASN A 403 -17.34 19.07 -17.20
N TYR A 404 -16.47 19.90 -16.61
CA TYR A 404 -16.79 20.77 -15.47
C TYR A 404 -18.14 21.51 -15.57
N ASP A 405 -18.46 22.05 -16.75
CA ASP A 405 -19.67 22.87 -16.93
C ASP A 405 -20.97 22.10 -16.63
N ASP A 406 -20.97 20.77 -16.73
CA ASP A 406 -22.14 19.92 -16.44
C ASP A 406 -22.49 19.89 -14.95
N TYR A 407 -21.54 20.21 -14.06
CA TYR A 407 -21.69 20.09 -12.60
C TYR A 407 -21.07 21.24 -11.80
N LYS A 408 -20.72 22.36 -12.47
CA LYS A 408 -20.03 23.51 -11.87
C LYS A 408 -20.68 24.07 -10.60
N THR A 409 -22.01 24.03 -10.51
CA THR A 409 -22.76 24.53 -9.34
C THR A 409 -22.58 23.67 -8.10
N ALA A 410 -22.12 22.44 -8.26
CA ALA A 410 -21.85 21.48 -7.19
C ALA A 410 -20.35 21.34 -6.88
N VAL A 411 -19.51 22.23 -7.40
CA VAL A 411 -18.07 22.29 -7.10
C VAL A 411 -17.77 23.43 -6.13
N ALA A 412 -17.12 23.11 -5.01
CA ALA A 412 -16.72 24.07 -4.00
C ALA A 412 -15.26 23.83 -3.57
N ILE A 413 -14.33 24.61 -4.13
CA ILE A 413 -12.91 24.61 -3.74
C ILE A 413 -12.61 25.91 -3.01
N GLN A 414 -12.47 25.84 -1.69
CA GLN A 414 -12.37 27.00 -0.83
C GLN A 414 -11.33 26.80 0.26
N ASN A 415 -10.71 27.88 0.72
CA ASN A 415 -9.71 27.83 1.79
C ASN A 415 -8.60 26.81 1.53
N THR A 416 -8.20 26.60 0.28
CA THR A 416 -7.31 25.50 -0.09
C THR A 416 -6.03 26.05 -0.69
N LEU A 417 -4.89 25.45 -0.34
CA LEU A 417 -3.62 25.69 -1.01
C LEU A 417 -3.50 24.65 -2.14
N LEU A 418 -3.44 25.12 -3.38
CA LEU A 418 -3.56 24.28 -4.57
C LEU A 418 -2.48 24.62 -5.59
N ARG A 419 -1.84 23.58 -6.13
CA ARG A 419 -1.02 23.68 -7.34
C ARG A 419 -1.90 23.50 -8.58
N THR A 420 -2.12 24.58 -9.31
CA THR A 420 -2.81 24.54 -10.61
C THR A 420 -2.51 25.79 -11.42
N LYS A 421 -2.07 25.60 -12.64
CA LYS A 421 -1.98 26.65 -13.65
C LYS A 421 -3.29 26.75 -14.43
N LEU A 422 -3.95 25.63 -14.67
CA LEU A 422 -5.19 25.54 -15.44
C LEU A 422 -6.34 26.37 -14.84
N TYR A 423 -6.40 26.46 -13.51
CA TYR A 423 -7.48 27.14 -12.78
C TYR A 423 -7.03 28.37 -12.00
N ALA A 424 -5.93 29.01 -12.40
CA ALA A 424 -5.34 30.17 -11.73
C ALA A 424 -6.06 31.51 -12.01
N ALA A 425 -7.13 31.52 -12.80
CA ALA A 425 -7.92 32.72 -13.09
C ALA A 425 -8.81 33.12 -11.90
N THR A 426 -9.23 34.38 -11.84
CA THR A 426 -10.14 34.91 -10.81
C THR A 426 -11.63 34.76 -11.18
N THR A 427 -11.93 34.40 -12.41
CA THR A 427 -13.29 34.24 -12.94
C THR A 427 -13.41 32.93 -13.70
N ASP A 428 -14.61 32.35 -13.69
CA ASP A 428 -14.90 31.14 -14.46
C ASP A 428 -14.77 31.40 -15.97
N ALA A 429 -14.33 30.37 -16.68
CA ALA A 429 -14.37 30.26 -18.13
C ALA A 429 -14.98 28.90 -18.52
N ALA A 430 -15.26 28.69 -19.80
CA ALA A 430 -15.79 27.42 -20.29
C ALA A 430 -14.90 26.24 -19.84
N GLY A 431 -15.48 25.30 -19.10
CA GLY A 431 -14.81 24.14 -18.53
C GLY A 431 -13.78 24.41 -17.45
N LYS A 432 -13.65 25.66 -16.95
CA LYS A 432 -12.56 26.05 -16.03
C LYS A 432 -13.08 26.94 -14.89
N PRO A 433 -13.06 26.48 -13.63
CA PRO A 433 -13.33 27.34 -12.49
C PRO A 433 -12.25 28.42 -12.30
N GLY A 434 -12.68 29.61 -11.87
CA GLY A 434 -11.81 30.71 -11.47
C GLY A 434 -11.35 30.58 -10.02
N LEU A 435 -10.45 29.62 -9.73
CA LEU A 435 -10.10 29.26 -8.35
C LEU A 435 -9.25 30.31 -7.62
N ALA A 436 -8.71 31.32 -8.31
CA ALA A 436 -8.02 32.46 -7.69
C ALA A 436 -8.96 33.60 -7.25
N ALA A 437 -10.29 33.43 -7.38
CA ALA A 437 -11.25 34.42 -6.92
C ALA A 437 -11.04 34.74 -5.42
N PRO A 438 -10.93 36.03 -5.02
CA PRO A 438 -10.66 36.39 -3.62
C PRO A 438 -11.67 35.84 -2.61
N SER A 439 -12.94 35.70 -3.01
CA SER A 439 -14.02 35.15 -2.18
C SER A 439 -13.82 33.67 -1.80
N LEU A 440 -13.08 32.92 -2.61
CA LEU A 440 -12.78 31.50 -2.32
C LEU A 440 -11.62 31.35 -1.33
N ASN A 441 -10.82 32.42 -1.15
CA ASN A 441 -9.70 32.44 -0.23
C ASN A 441 -8.75 31.25 -0.49
N ASN A 442 -8.48 30.91 -1.75
CA ASN A 442 -7.50 29.86 -2.10
C ASN A 442 -6.09 30.47 -2.22
N LEU A 443 -5.07 29.64 -1.99
CA LEU A 443 -3.67 29.96 -2.24
C LEU A 443 -3.22 29.18 -3.47
N ILE A 444 -3.09 29.85 -4.61
CA ILE A 444 -2.81 29.21 -5.90
C ILE A 444 -1.32 29.31 -6.23
N ASN A 445 -0.68 28.17 -6.52
CA ASN A 445 0.72 28.06 -6.93
C ASN A 445 1.73 28.66 -5.93
N ILE A 446 1.39 28.66 -4.64
CA ILE A 446 2.30 29.06 -3.56
C ILE A 446 2.80 27.78 -2.87
N ASP A 447 4.12 27.59 -2.82
CA ASP A 447 4.75 26.43 -2.20
C ASP A 447 4.31 26.26 -0.73
N PRO A 448 3.76 25.08 -0.34
CA PRO A 448 3.31 24.83 1.03
C PRO A 448 4.44 24.73 2.05
N LYS A 449 5.71 24.65 1.63
CA LYS A 449 6.88 24.53 2.51
C LYS A 449 6.78 23.33 3.46
N PHE A 450 6.71 22.13 2.87
CA PHE A 450 6.81 20.88 3.62
C PHE A 450 8.19 20.72 4.26
N VAL A 451 8.26 20.08 5.45
CA VAL A 451 9.50 19.80 6.17
C VAL A 451 10.48 19.02 5.30
N ARG A 452 10.00 17.99 4.59
CA ARG A 452 10.79 17.22 3.65
C ARG A 452 9.91 16.63 2.56
N ALA A 453 9.71 17.37 1.47
CA ALA A 453 9.16 16.80 0.24
C ALA A 453 10.21 15.92 -0.46
N THR A 454 9.79 14.98 -1.31
CA THR A 454 10.67 14.27 -2.28
C THR A 454 11.78 13.38 -1.68
N SER A 455 11.51 12.67 -0.57
CA SER A 455 12.44 11.64 -0.07
C SER A 455 11.92 10.25 -0.45
N ALA A 456 12.73 9.45 -1.14
CA ALA A 456 12.34 8.13 -1.68
C ALA A 456 11.76 7.14 -0.64
N SER A 457 12.02 7.35 0.66
CA SER A 457 11.52 6.48 1.73
C SER A 457 11.12 7.21 3.02
N ASN A 458 11.21 8.53 3.07
CA ASN A 458 11.03 9.28 4.33
C ASN A 458 10.41 10.66 4.13
N SER A 459 9.49 10.82 3.17
CA SER A 459 8.78 12.09 2.97
C SER A 459 8.03 12.53 4.24
N ASP A 460 8.06 13.84 4.51
CA ASP A 460 7.44 14.46 5.66
C ASP A 460 6.67 15.71 5.23
N TYR A 461 5.35 15.57 5.20
CA TYR A 461 4.40 16.56 4.72
C TYR A 461 3.86 17.48 5.82
N ARG A 462 4.50 17.48 7.00
CA ARG A 462 4.30 18.53 8.00
C ARG A 462 4.79 19.87 7.44
N LEU A 463 4.25 20.96 7.96
CA LEU A 463 4.58 22.31 7.53
C LEU A 463 5.73 22.89 8.37
N VAL A 464 6.65 23.61 7.74
CA VAL A 464 7.63 24.44 8.46
C VAL A 464 7.00 25.75 8.93
N ALA A 465 7.61 26.43 9.90
CA ALA A 465 7.07 27.66 10.51
C ALA A 465 6.88 28.84 9.55
N THR A 466 7.56 28.85 8.40
CA THR A 466 7.40 29.88 7.36
C THR A 466 6.36 29.53 6.30
N SER A 467 5.59 28.46 6.50
CA SER A 467 4.61 28.01 5.51
C SER A 467 3.46 29.01 5.35
N PRO A 468 3.03 29.31 4.11
CA PRO A 468 1.87 30.16 3.84
C PRO A 468 0.54 29.50 4.20
N ALA A 469 0.54 28.19 4.47
CA ALA A 469 -0.64 27.45 4.91
C ALA A 469 -1.00 27.66 6.39
N LEU A 470 -0.17 28.39 7.15
CA LEU A 470 -0.34 28.64 8.59
C LEU A 470 -1.19 29.88 8.88
N ASN A 471 -1.90 29.88 10.01
CA ASN A 471 -2.45 31.08 10.68
C ASN A 471 -3.16 32.10 9.76
N ARG A 472 -4.16 31.66 8.98
CA ARG A 472 -4.86 32.54 8.04
C ARG A 472 -5.73 33.57 8.76
N ASN A 473 -5.31 34.83 8.74
CA ASN A 473 -6.03 35.93 9.40
C ASN A 473 -7.36 36.31 8.72
N ALA A 474 -7.62 35.88 7.49
CA ALA A 474 -8.74 36.37 6.68
C ALA A 474 -10.08 35.65 6.91
N GLN A 475 -10.11 34.47 7.54
CA GLN A 475 -11.36 33.75 7.81
C GLN A 475 -11.33 33.09 9.20
N GLN A 476 -12.09 33.68 10.13
CA GLN A 476 -12.34 33.10 11.44
C GLN A 476 -13.37 31.97 11.33
N VAL A 477 -12.89 30.75 11.10
CA VAL A 477 -13.75 29.56 10.99
C VAL A 477 -13.41 28.61 12.12
N ALA A 478 -14.44 28.15 12.84
CA ALA A 478 -14.28 27.10 13.84
C ALA A 478 -13.80 25.82 13.15
N PRO A 479 -12.81 25.11 13.72
CA PRO A 479 -12.29 23.91 13.08
C PRO A 479 -13.37 22.81 13.08
N LEU A 480 -13.61 22.19 11.91
CA LEU A 480 -14.52 21.04 11.79
C LEU A 480 -14.06 19.88 12.68
N LEU A 481 -12.75 19.69 12.79
CA LEU A 481 -12.12 18.71 13.67
C LEU A 481 -11.25 19.41 14.69
N LEU A 482 -11.43 19.10 15.97
CA LEU A 482 -10.72 19.77 17.06
C LEU A 482 -9.22 19.48 17.08
N ARG A 483 -8.78 18.41 16.42
CA ARG A 483 -7.39 17.95 16.41
C ARG A 483 -6.93 17.54 15.02
N ASP A 484 -5.63 17.68 14.78
CA ASP A 484 -4.96 17.33 13.53
C ASP A 484 -4.47 15.87 13.52
N LEU A 485 -3.72 15.49 12.48
CA LEU A 485 -3.23 14.12 12.30
C LEU A 485 -2.11 13.76 13.30
N LEU A 486 -1.43 14.76 13.89
CA LEU A 486 -0.50 14.59 15.02
C LEU A 486 -1.22 14.57 16.38
N ASN A 487 -2.55 14.64 16.37
CA ASN A 487 -3.41 14.79 17.54
C ASN A 487 -3.16 16.11 18.33
N LEU A 488 -2.62 17.14 17.68
CA LEU A 488 -2.48 18.48 18.20
C LEU A 488 -3.81 19.24 18.11
N PRO A 489 -4.14 20.09 19.09
CA PRO A 489 -5.34 20.93 19.03
C PRO A 489 -5.23 21.94 17.89
N ARG A 490 -6.29 22.05 17.08
CA ARG A 490 -6.38 23.10 16.06
C ARG A 490 -6.71 24.44 16.72
N PHE A 491 -6.19 25.54 16.17
CA PHE A 491 -6.55 26.87 16.65
C PHE A 491 -8.05 27.13 16.39
N SER A 492 -8.74 27.64 17.40
CA SER A 492 -10.21 27.77 17.43
C SER A 492 -10.80 28.69 16.35
N ASN A 493 -10.00 29.59 15.79
CA ASN A 493 -10.45 30.57 14.79
C ASN A 493 -9.47 30.74 13.61
N ARG A 494 -8.41 29.93 13.52
CA ARG A 494 -7.42 30.00 12.43
C ARG A 494 -6.67 28.68 12.27
N PRO A 495 -7.38 27.56 12.07
CA PRO A 495 -6.74 26.27 11.88
C PRO A 495 -5.82 26.31 10.65
N ASP A 496 -4.68 25.61 10.74
CA ASP A 496 -3.76 25.50 9.60
C ASP A 496 -4.38 24.65 8.50
N LEU A 497 -4.02 24.93 7.24
CA LEU A 497 -4.49 24.13 6.11
C LEU A 497 -3.89 22.72 6.13
N GLY A 498 -4.66 21.76 5.67
CA GLY A 498 -4.25 20.37 5.54
C GLY A 498 -4.30 19.59 6.84
N ALA A 499 -3.67 18.41 6.81
CA ALA A 499 -3.79 17.38 7.84
C ALA A 499 -2.98 17.68 9.11
N TYR A 500 -2.12 18.70 9.08
CA TYR A 500 -1.17 19.00 10.14
C TYR A 500 -1.36 20.41 10.67
N GLN A 501 -1.27 20.54 11.99
CA GLN A 501 -1.21 21.78 12.74
C GLN A 501 0.22 21.95 13.25
N ILE A 502 0.78 23.15 13.16
CA ILE A 502 2.09 23.42 13.76
C ILE A 502 1.94 23.75 15.25
N THR A 503 2.88 23.28 16.07
CA THR A 503 3.07 23.82 17.42
C THR A 503 3.76 25.17 17.31
N LYS A 504 3.25 26.20 17.99
CA LYS A 504 3.89 27.52 18.06
C LYS A 504 5.32 27.44 18.58
#